data_AF-A0A401I7H6-F1
#
_entry.id   AF-A0A401I7H6-F1
#
_cell.length_a   1.000
_cell.length_b   1.000
_cell.length_c   1.000
_cell.angle_alpha   90.00
_cell.angle_beta   90.00
_cell.angle_gamma   90.00
#
_symmetry.space_group_name_H-M   'P 1'
#
loop_
_entity.id
_entity.type
_entity.pdbx_description
1 polymer ?
#
loop_
_entity_poly.entity_id
_entity_poly.type
_entity_poly.pdbx_seq_one_letter_code
_entity_poly.pdbx_strand_id
1 'polypeptide(L)'
;MARYVFVMVVSGMVVLFTPLMIWYRIWDNNRPKVGPVGNGPVELTWLDFLPWIIAFVCHLGILILVSIKFRQARWEGDWSPDK
;
A
#
# COMPACT_ATOMS: atom_id res chain seq x y z
N MET A 1 1.89 3.86 -22.16
CA MET A 1 0.61 4.17 -21.47
C MET A 1 0.21 3.10 -20.45
N ALA A 2 -0.06 1.85 -20.86
CA ALA A 2 -0.52 0.77 -19.98
C ALA A 2 0.35 0.56 -18.73
N ARG A 3 1.68 0.69 -18.85
CA ARG A 3 2.62 0.58 -17.71
C ARG A 3 2.36 1.60 -16.59
N TYR A 4 2.04 2.85 -16.91
CA TYR A 4 1.84 3.89 -15.90
C TYR A 4 0.51 3.73 -15.20
N VAL A 5 -0.54 3.40 -15.96
CA VAL A 5 -1.87 3.07 -15.43
C VAL A 5 -1.78 1.84 -14.53
N PHE A 6 -1.08 0.79 -14.96
CA PHE A 6 -0.86 -0.41 -14.16
C PHE A 6 -0.14 -0.10 -12.84
N VAL A 7 0.96 0.67 -12.87
CA VAL A 7 1.69 1.06 -11.66
C VAL A 7 0.81 1.91 -10.73
N MET A 8 -0.01 2.81 -11.28
CA MET A 8 -0.96 3.62 -10.51
C MET A 8 -1.99 2.75 -9.80
N VAL A 9 -2.59 1.78 -10.51
CA VAL A 9 -3.60 0.86 -9.96
C VAL A 9 -2.98 -0.01 -8.86
N VAL A 10 -1.85 -0.66 -9.14
CA VAL A 10 -1.17 -1.52 -8.15
C VAL A 10 -0.77 -0.72 -6.92
N SER A 11 -0.16 0.47 -7.10
CA SER A 11 0.26 1.30 -5.96
C SER A 11 -0.94 1.82 -5.16
N GLY A 12 -2.03 2.18 -5.84
CA GLY A 12 -3.30 2.55 -5.19
C GLY A 12 -3.88 1.43 -4.36
N MET A 13 -3.88 0.20 -4.87
CA MET A 13 -4.28 -0.97 -4.11
C MET A 13 -3.40 -1.16 -2.87
N VAL A 14 -2.07 -1.11 -3.00
CA VAL A 14 -1.17 -1.28 -1.84
C VAL A 14 -1.41 -0.21 -0.77
N VAL A 15 -1.58 1.05 -1.17
CA VAL A 15 -1.89 2.16 -0.25
C VAL A 15 -3.20 1.93 0.50
N LEU A 16 -4.24 1.39 -0.15
CA LEU A 16 -5.52 1.08 0.48
C LEU A 16 -5.49 -0.18 1.34
N PHE A 17 -4.79 -1.22 0.91
CA PHE A 17 -4.72 -2.51 1.61
C PHE A 17 -3.85 -2.47 2.87
N THR A 18 -2.78 -1.66 2.86
CA THR A 18 -1.85 -1.56 4.00
C THR A 18 -2.55 -1.21 5.32
N PRO A 19 -3.38 -0.15 5.43
CA PRO A 19 -4.09 0.14 6.68
C PRO A 19 -5.08 -0.96 7.08
N LEU A 20 -5.72 -1.62 6.11
CA LEU A 20 -6.63 -2.75 6.40
C LEU A 20 -5.87 -3.93 7.00
N MET A 21 -4.67 -4.22 6.52
CA MET A 21 -3.83 -5.31 7.06
C MET A 21 -3.30 -4.99 8.46
N ILE A 22 -2.89 -3.73 8.70
CA ILE A 22 -2.51 -3.26 10.03
C ILE A 22 -3.69 -3.40 11.00
N TRP A 23 -4.88 -2.94 10.58
CA TRP A 23 -6.10 -3.06 11.38
C TRP A 23 -6.46 -4.52 11.68
N TYR A 24 -6.44 -5.37 10.65
CA TYR A 24 -6.70 -6.80 10.80
C TYR A 24 -5.72 -7.45 11.78
N ARG A 25 -4.43 -7.10 11.70
CA ARG A 25 -3.40 -7.61 12.61
C ARG A 25 -3.66 -7.16 14.06
N ILE A 26 -4.02 -5.90 14.28
CA ILE A 26 -4.37 -5.40 15.62
C ILE A 26 -5.60 -6.16 16.15
N TRP A 27 -6.64 -6.31 15.33
CA TRP A 27 -7.86 -7.03 15.68
C TRP A 27 -7.58 -8.51 16.01
N ASP A 28 -6.80 -9.21 15.20
CA ASP A 28 -6.47 -10.62 15.37
C ASP A 28 -5.63 -10.88 16.64
N ASN A 29 -4.83 -9.91 17.05
CA ASN A 29 -4.06 -10.01 18.30
C ASN A 29 -4.91 -9.73 19.55
N ASN A 30 -5.91 -8.85 19.44
CA ASN A 30 -6.79 -8.52 20.55
C ASN A 30 -7.92 -9.54 20.77
N ARG A 31 -8.16 -10.44 19.81
CA ARG A 31 -9.22 -11.45 19.94
C ARG A 31 -8.80 -12.56 20.92
N PRO A 32 -9.70 -13.04 21.80
CA PRO A 32 -9.41 -14.20 22.63
C PRO A 32 -9.22 -15.43 21.74
N LYS A 33 -8.01 -16.03 21.77
CA LYS A 33 -7.71 -17.21 20.98
C LYS A 33 -8.25 -18.44 21.71
N VAL A 34 -9.32 -19.03 21.17
CA VAL A 34 -9.88 -20.31 21.64
C VAL A 34 -9.05 -21.47 21.07
N GLY A 35 -8.25 -22.12 21.91
CA GLY A 35 -7.42 -23.29 21.56
C GLY A 35 -6.51 -23.74 22.70
N PRO A 36 -5.93 -24.95 22.63
CA PRO A 36 -5.13 -25.55 23.72
C PRO A 36 -3.86 -24.76 24.09
N VAL A 37 -3.45 -23.83 23.22
CA VAL A 37 -2.27 -22.96 23.37
C VAL A 37 -2.68 -21.53 23.75
N GLY A 38 -3.80 -21.38 24.49
CA GLY A 38 -4.46 -20.10 24.79
C GLY A 38 -3.50 -18.94 25.08
N ASN A 39 -3.90 -17.73 24.66
CA ASN A 39 -3.18 -16.44 24.73
C ASN A 39 -1.81 -16.47 25.46
N GLY A 40 -0.79 -17.05 24.82
CA GLY A 40 0.59 -16.72 25.17
C GLY A 40 0.80 -15.20 25.04
N PRO A 41 1.80 -14.60 25.70
CA PRO A 41 2.01 -13.16 25.65
C PRO A 41 2.14 -12.70 24.20
N VAL A 42 1.19 -11.87 23.76
CA VAL A 42 1.20 -11.25 22.44
C VAL A 42 1.88 -9.89 22.61
N GLU A 43 3.21 -9.88 22.55
CA GLU A 43 3.96 -8.64 22.52
C GLU A 43 4.04 -8.14 21.07
N LEU A 44 3.09 -7.27 20.71
CA LEU A 44 3.20 -6.52 19.46
C LEU A 44 4.18 -5.38 19.66
N THR A 45 5.29 -5.42 18.93
CA THR A 45 6.25 -4.32 18.93
C THR A 45 5.92 -3.37 17.78
N TRP A 46 6.19 -2.08 17.96
CA TRP A 46 6.03 -1.10 16.88
C TRP A 46 6.89 -1.44 15.64
N LEU A 47 7.97 -2.20 15.84
CA LEU A 47 8.84 -2.72 14.80
C LEU A 47 8.14 -3.72 13.87
N ASP A 48 7.13 -4.45 14.35
CA ASP A 48 6.35 -5.38 13.52
C ASP A 48 5.55 -4.66 12.43
N PHE A 49 5.27 -3.37 12.62
CA PHE A 49 4.60 -2.52 11.63
C PHE A 49 5.54 -1.81 10.68
N LEU A 50 6.85 -1.80 10.96
CA LEU A 50 7.85 -1.08 10.16
C LEU A 50 7.82 -1.46 8.67
N PRO A 51 7.72 -2.75 8.27
CA PRO A 51 7.67 -3.12 6.86
C PRO A 51 6.43 -2.57 6.15
N TRP A 52 5.29 -2.54 6.85
CA TRP A 52 4.02 -2.02 6.32
C TRP A 52 4.09 -0.51 6.13
N ILE A 53 4.66 0.20 7.10
CA ILE A 53 4.85 1.66 7.03
C ILE A 53 5.78 2.03 5.87
N ILE A 54 6.90 1.30 5.71
CA ILE A 54 7.84 1.53 4.61
C ILE A 54 7.16 1.28 3.26
N ALA A 55 6.44 0.16 3.12
CA ALA A 55 5.72 -0.16 1.89
C ALA A 55 4.68 0.91 1.54
N PHE A 56 3.93 1.40 2.53
CA PHE A 56 2.95 2.47 2.36
C PHE A 56 3.61 3.76 1.84
N VAL A 57 4.68 4.23 2.49
CA VAL A 57 5.37 5.46 2.11
C VAL A 57 5.98 5.34 0.71
N CYS A 58 6.60 4.21 0.39
CA CYS A 58 7.17 3.96 -0.94
C CYS A 58 6.10 4.00 -2.03
N HIS A 59 4.98 3.30 -1.86
CA HIS A 59 3.91 3.28 -2.87
C HIS A 59 3.16 4.61 -2.98
N LEU A 60 3.02 5.35 -1.88
CA LEU A 60 2.50 6.72 -1.91
C LEU A 60 3.42 7.63 -2.74
N GLY A 61 4.74 7.55 -2.52
CA GLY A 61 5.74 8.28 -3.31
C GLY A 61 5.69 7.95 -4.79
N ILE A 62 5.60 6.65 -5.13
CA ILE A 62 5.46 6.19 -6.53
C ILE A 62 4.18 6.75 -7.16
N LEU A 63 3.05 6.73 -6.44
CA LEU A 63 1.79 7.30 -6.90
C LEU A 63 1.91 8.78 -7.24
N ILE A 64 2.55 9.56 -6.37
CA ILE A 64 2.79 11.00 -6.57
C ILE A 64 3.67 11.21 -7.80
N LEU A 65 4.80 10.50 -7.90
CA LEU A 65 5.74 10.65 -9.02
C LEU A 65 5.12 10.26 -10.36
N VAL A 66 4.39 9.14 -10.41
CA VAL A 66 3.71 8.70 -11.64
C VAL A 66 2.59 9.67 -12.01
N SER A 67 1.87 10.23 -11.04
CA SER A 67 0.84 11.25 -11.29
C SER A 67 1.43 12.53 -11.88
N ILE A 68 2.58 12.99 -11.35
CA ILE A 68 3.29 14.16 -11.88
C ILE A 68 3.76 13.90 -13.31
N LYS A 69 4.43 12.77 -13.57
CA LYS A 69 4.89 12.41 -14.92
C LYS A 69 3.75 12.25 -15.91
N PHE A 70 2.63 11.67 -15.50
CA PHE A 70 1.44 11.52 -16.33
C PHE A 70 0.83 12.89 -16.68
N ARG A 71 0.83 13.84 -15.73
CA ARG A 71 0.42 15.22 -16.01
C ARG A 71 1.38 15.89 -16.99
N GLN A 72 2.70 15.81 -16.78
CA GLN A 72 3.69 16.40 -17.68
C GLN A 72 3.56 15.89 -19.12
N ALA A 73 3.46 14.57 -19.31
CA ALA A 73 3.26 13.95 -20.62
C ALA A 73 1.96 14.44 -21.32
N ARG A 74 0.92 14.77 -20.54
CA ARG A 74 -0.32 15.34 -21.08
C ARG A 74 -0.17 16.81 -21.52
N TRP A 75 0.67 17.60 -20.86
CA TRP A 75 0.91 19.01 -21.19
C TRP A 75 1.87 19.19 -22.39
N GLU A 76 2.81 18.28 -22.58
CA GLU A 76 3.80 18.34 -23.67
C GLU A 76 3.20 17.99 -25.06
N GLY A 77 1.89 17.72 -25.16
CA GLY A 77 1.22 17.50 -26.44
C GLY A 77 1.53 16.17 -27.12
N ASP A 78 2.24 15.24 -26.45
CA ASP A 78 2.44 13.84 -26.88
C ASP A 78 1.16 12.98 -26.70
N TRP A 79 -0.01 13.63 -26.71
CA TRP A 79 -1.32 13.02 -26.56
C TRP A 79 -1.97 12.87 -27.94
N SER A 80 -1.31 12.13 -28.83
CA SER A 80 -1.95 11.57 -30.03
C SER A 80 -2.22 10.08 -29.75
N PRO A 81 -3.47 9.63 -29.84
CA PRO A 81 -3.81 8.20 -29.81
C PRO A 81 -3.25 7.40 -31.01
N ASP A 82 -2.52 8.05 -31.92
CA ASP A 82 -2.26 7.60 -33.29
C ASP A 82 -0.77 7.34 -33.57
N LYS A 83 0.09 7.37 -32.53
CA LYS A 83 1.53 7.03 -32.61
C LYS A 83 1.90 5.84 -31.73
#